data_AF-A0A0G2HIX7-F1
#
_entry.id   AF-A0A0G2HIX7-F1
#
_cell.length_a   1.000
_cell.length_b   1.000
_cell.length_c   1.000
_cell.angle_alpha   90.00
_cell.angle_beta   90.00
_cell.angle_gamma   90.00
#
_symmetry.space_group_name_H-M   'P 1'
#
loop_
_entity.id
_entity.type
_entity.pdbx_description
1 polymer ?
#
loop_
_entity_poly.entity_id
_entity_poly.type
_entity_poly.pdbx_seq_one_letter_code
_entity_poly.pdbx_strand_id
1 'polypeptide(L)' 'MPDQESGHVSAIIQALQEDRRWLLRHLDEGRWSAFRLDLAALERELGQLLEFCEAQAESG' A
#
# COMPACT_ATOMS: atom_id res chain seq x y z
N MET A 1 -7.56 -25.41 -4.12
CA MET A 1 -6.10 -25.25 -3.88
C MET A 1 -5.94 -23.94 -3.14
N PRO A 2 -5.91 -23.95 -1.81
CA PRO A 2 -5.86 -22.74 -0.99
C PRO A 2 -4.54 -21.96 -1.15
N ASP A 3 -3.45 -22.62 -1.55
CA ASP A 3 -2.14 -21.98 -1.77
C ASP A 3 -2.12 -20.94 -2.91
N GLN A 4 -3.04 -21.02 -3.87
CA GLN A 4 -3.13 -20.04 -4.97
C GLN A 4 -3.74 -18.71 -4.52
N GLU A 5 -4.67 -18.74 -3.56
CA GLU A 5 -5.31 -17.54 -3.03
C GLU A 5 -4.32 -16.75 -2.16
N SER A 6 -3.57 -17.44 -1.31
CA SER A 6 -2.49 -16.83 -0.50
C SER A 6 -1.39 -16.21 -1.36
N GLY A 7 -0.98 -16.89 -2.45
CA GLY A 7 0.00 -16.35 -3.40
C GLY A 7 -0.51 -15.11 -4.15
N HIS A 8 -1.81 -15.07 -4.47
CA HIS A 8 -2.43 -13.92 -5.13
C HIS A 8 -2.54 -12.71 -4.18
N VAL A 9 -2.91 -12.94 -2.91
CA VAL A 9 -2.96 -11.90 -1.89
C VAL A 9 -1.58 -11.29 -1.67
N SER A 10 -0.54 -12.10 -1.56
CA SER A 10 0.84 -11.62 -1.42
C SER A 10 1.27 -10.74 -2.62
N ALA A 11 0.92 -11.14 -3.85
CA ALA A 11 1.21 -10.36 -5.05
C ALA A 11 0.49 -8.99 -5.05
N ILE A 12 -0.76 -8.94 -4.58
CA ILE A 12 -1.51 -7.68 -4.43
C ILE A 12 -0.86 -6.77 -3.39
N ILE A 13 -0.47 -7.32 -2.23
CA ILE A 13 0.22 -6.56 -1.17
C ILE A 13 1.51 -5.93 -1.72
N GLN A 14 2.31 -6.69 -2.47
CA GLN A 14 3.53 -6.19 -3.11
C GLN A 14 3.26 -5.06 -4.12
N ALA A 15 2.23 -5.20 -4.96
CA ALA A 15 1.85 -4.17 -5.91
C ALA A 15 1.42 -2.87 -5.20
N LEU A 16 0.60 -2.97 -4.15
CA LEU A 16 0.17 -1.82 -3.35
C LEU A 16 1.34 -1.15 -2.61
N GLN A 17 2.34 -1.91 -2.15
CA GLN A 17 3.56 -1.36 -1.57
C GLN A 17 4.40 -0.59 -2.61
N GLU A 18 4.41 -1.03 -3.87
CA GLU A 18 5.08 -0.30 -4.96
C GLU A 18 4.33 0.99 -5.31
N ASP A 19 3.01 0.93 -5.42
CA ASP A 19 2.15 2.10 -5.68
C ASP A 19 2.27 3.15 -4.57
N ARG A 20 2.28 2.72 -3.30
CA ARG A 20 2.51 3.60 -2.15
C ARG A 20 3.87 4.30 -2.24
N ARG A 21 4.93 3.58 -2.60
CA ARG A 21 6.29 4.15 -2.78
C ARG A 21 6.34 5.11 -3.97
N TRP A 22 5.58 4.84 -5.03
CA TRP A 22 5.44 5.76 -6.16
C TRP A 22 4.74 7.04 -5.71
N LEU A 23 3.62 6.94 -4.98
CA LEU A 23 2.86 8.08 -4.47
C LEU A 23 3.71 8.98 -3.57
N LEU A 24 4.44 8.40 -2.60
CA LEU A 24 5.35 9.13 -1.72
C LEU A 24 6.42 9.92 -2.48
N ARG A 25 7.06 9.30 -3.48
CA ARG A 25 8.08 9.97 -4.30
C ARG A 25 7.52 11.20 -5.01
N HIS A 26 6.33 11.11 -5.58
CA HIS A 26 5.70 12.27 -6.23
C HIS A 26 5.28 13.36 -5.25
N LEU A 27 4.85 12.99 -4.04
CA LEU A 27 4.55 13.95 -2.97
C LEU A 27 5.82 14.68 -2.50
N ASP A 28 6.93 13.97 -2.40
CA ASP A 28 8.24 14.55 -2.06
C ASP A 28 8.78 15.47 -3.16
N GLU A 29 8.55 15.12 -4.44
CA GLU A 29 8.83 15.99 -5.58
C GLU A 29 7.96 17.28 -5.61
N GLY A 30 6.97 17.40 -4.72
CA GLY A 30 6.06 18.52 -4.66
C GLY A 30 4.99 18.52 -5.77
N ARG A 31 4.79 17.38 -6.44
CA ARG A 31 3.68 17.20 -7.37
C ARG A 31 2.36 17.21 -6.61
N TRP A 32 1.28 17.54 -7.31
CA TRP A 32 -0.09 17.58 -6.77
C TRP A 32 -0.21 18.39 -5.47
N SER A 33 0.44 19.56 -5.42
CA SER A 33 0.38 20.47 -4.27
C SER A 33 -1.04 20.78 -3.79
N ALA A 34 -2.00 20.87 -4.72
CA ALA A 34 -3.42 21.08 -4.42
C ALA A 34 -4.09 19.91 -3.66
N PHE A 35 -3.57 18.69 -3.80
CA PHE A 35 -4.11 17.47 -3.18
C PHE A 35 -3.15 16.85 -2.17
N ARG A 36 -2.07 17.55 -1.78
CA ARG A 36 -1.00 17.00 -0.95
C ARG A 36 -1.52 16.43 0.37
N LEU A 37 -2.49 17.11 0.99
CA LEU A 37 -3.09 16.66 2.26
C LEU A 37 -3.95 15.41 2.07
N ASP A 38 -4.80 15.40 1.03
CA ASP A 38 -5.65 14.24 0.71
C ASP A 38 -4.80 13.01 0.33
N LEU A 39 -3.75 13.21 -0.47
CA LEU A 39 -2.84 12.15 -0.86
C LEU A 39 -1.98 11.64 0.30
N ALA A 40 -1.60 12.51 1.24
CA ALA A 40 -0.92 12.09 2.47
C ALA A 40 -1.85 11.30 3.40
N ALA A 41 -3.14 11.66 3.47
CA ALA A 41 -4.14 10.87 4.20
C ALA A 41 -4.31 9.49 3.56
N LEU A 42 -4.48 9.45 2.23
CA LEU A 42 -4.60 8.22 1.46
C LEU A 42 -3.37 7.31 1.63
N GLU A 43 -2.16 7.87 1.55
CA GLU A 43 -0.91 7.14 1.75
C GLU A 43 -0.85 6.50 3.15
N ARG A 44 -1.29 7.22 4.17
CA ARG A 44 -1.33 6.73 5.54
C ARG A 44 -2.36 5.63 5.74
N GLU A 45 -3.55 5.77 5.15
CA GLU A 45 -4.59 4.72 5.15
C GLU A 45 -4.10 3.45 4.43
N LEU A 46 -3.42 3.61 3.30
CA LEU A 46 -2.76 2.51 2.59
C LEU A 46 -1.69 1.83 3.45
N GLY A 47 -0.88 2.60 4.17
CA GLY A 47 0.11 2.07 5.12
C GLY A 47 -0.54 1.16 6.17
N GLN A 48 -1.60 1.65 6.82
CA GLN A 48 -2.32 0.89 7.84
C GLN A 48 -2.96 -0.39 7.30
N LEU A 49 -3.53 -0.33 6.10
CA LEU A 49 -4.10 -1.50 5.44
C LEU A 49 -3.04 -2.57 5.17
N LEU A 50 -1.87 -2.16 4.65
CA LEU A 50 -0.77 -3.07 4.34
C LEU A 50 -0.21 -3.72 5.60
N GLU A 51 -0.01 -2.95 6.67
CA GLU A 51 0.41 -3.48 7.98
C GLU A 51 -0.58 -4.53 8.51
N PHE A 52 -1.89 -4.28 8.37
CA PHE A 52 -2.91 -5.23 8.77
C PHE A 52 -2.89 -6.52 7.93
N CYS A 53 -2.74 -6.39 6.61
CA CYS A 53 -2.66 -7.53 5.70
C CYS A 53 -1.40 -8.38 5.94
N GLU A 54 -0.26 -7.75 6.19
CA GLU A 54 1.00 -8.44 6.53
C GLU A 54 0.85 -9.20 7.86
N ALA A 55 0.29 -8.56 8.89
CA ALA A 55 0.03 -9.21 10.17
C ALA A 55 -0.92 -10.42 10.06
N GLN A 56 -1.92 -10.36 9.17
CA GLN A 56 -2.78 -11.52 8.88
C GLN A 56 -2.05 -12.62 8.12
N ALA A 57 -1.18 -12.26 7.18
CA ALA A 57 -0.39 -13.23 6.42
C ALA A 57 0.64 -13.98 7.29
N GLU A 58 1.17 -13.34 8.34
CA GLU A 58 2.06 -13.98 9.32
C GLU A 58 1.32 -14.83 10.36
N SER A 59 -0.01 -14.63 10.51
CA SER A 59 -0.83 -15.33 11.50
C SER A 59 -1.56 -16.58 10.95
N GLY A 60 -1.44 -16.86 9.65
CA GLY A 60 -2.05 -18.02 8.97
C GLY A 60 -1.04 -19.08 8.58
#